data_AF-A0A3S1GJD7-F1
#
_entry.id   AF-A0A3S1GJD7-F1
#
_cell.length_a   1.000
_cell.length_b   1.000
_cell.length_c   1.000
_cell.angle_alpha   90.00
_cell.angle_beta   90.00
_cell.angle_gamma   90.00
#
_symmetry.space_group_name_H-M   'P 1'
#
loop_
_entity.id
_entity.type
_entity.pdbx_description
1 polymer ?
#
loop_
_entity_poly.entity_id
_entity_poly.type
_entity_poly.pdbx_seq_one_letter_code
_entity_poly.pdbx_strand_id
1 'polypeptide(L)' 'INNDGRIYLTQTRVGGQVAIRFQVGQFDTTAADVDTAFEVVTEIARGLG' A
#
# COMPACT_ATOMS: atom_id res chain seq x y z
N ILE A 1 -0.08 7.31 -4.03
CA ILE A 1 -0.77 6.02 -3.80
C ILE A 1 -2.25 6.24 -3.59
N ASN A 2 -2.74 6.80 -2.47
CA ASN A 2 -4.20 6.95 -2.27
C ASN A 2 -4.93 7.75 -3.37
N ASN A 3 -4.28 8.74 -4.00
CA ASN A 3 -4.85 9.50 -5.13
C ASN A 3 -5.09 8.66 -6.39
N ASP A 4 -4.42 7.51 -6.54
CA ASP A 4 -4.63 6.57 -7.65
C ASP A 4 -5.92 5.76 -7.47
N GLY A 5 -6.42 5.63 -6.23
CA GLY A 5 -7.76 5.11 -5.95
C GLY A 5 -7.90 3.58 -5.95
N ARG A 6 -6.91 2.81 -6.40
CA ARG A 6 -6.96 1.33 -6.38
C ARG A 6 -6.86 0.72 -4.98
N ILE A 7 -6.11 1.35 -4.09
CA ILE A 7 -5.94 0.93 -2.69
C ILE A 7 -5.91 2.14 -1.74
N TYR A 8 -6.25 1.92 -0.47
CA TYR A 8 -6.20 2.95 0.57
C TYR A 8 -5.24 2.54 1.70
N LEU A 9 -4.22 3.37 1.93
CA LEU A 9 -3.20 3.16 2.94
C LEU A 9 -3.10 4.33 3.90
N THR A 10 -2.67 4.04 5.13
CA THR A 10 -2.31 5.07 6.11
C THR A 10 -0.80 5.20 6.22
N GLN A 11 -0.32 6.36 6.65
CA GLN A 11 1.08 6.59 6.94
C GLN A 11 1.34 6.58 8.45
N THR A 12 2.56 6.24 8.84
CA THR A 12 3.05 6.30 10.22
C THR A 12 4.50 6.80 10.24
N ARG A 13 5.06 7.00 11.44
CA ARG A 13 6.48 7.27 11.62
C ARG A 13 7.14 6.13 12.41
N VAL A 14 8.27 5.65 11.91
CA VAL A 14 9.10 4.62 12.56
C VAL A 14 10.54 5.13 12.60
N GLY A 15 11.11 5.29 13.79
CA GLY A 15 12.46 5.85 13.95
C GLY A 15 12.63 7.24 13.33
N GLY A 16 11.59 8.08 13.38
CA GLY A 16 11.57 9.41 12.78
C GLY A 16 11.29 9.45 11.26
N GLN A 17 11.39 8.31 10.57
CA GLN A 17 11.15 8.21 9.13
C GLN A 17 9.67 7.96 8.83
N VAL A 18 9.17 8.52 7.73
CA VAL A 18 7.80 8.25 7.26
C VAL A 18 7.75 6.86 6.65
N ALA A 19 6.76 6.07 7.03
CA ALA A 19 6.52 4.73 6.52
C ALA A 19 5.05 4.55 6.14
N ILE A 20 4.80 3.70 5.14
CA ILE A 20 3.47 3.24 4.77
C ILE A 20 3.07 2.12 5.72
N ARG A 21 1.84 2.18 6.25
CA ARG A 21 1.25 1.08 7.03
C ARG A 21 0.23 0.35 6.16
N PHE A 22 0.62 -0.84 5.71
CA PHE A 22 -0.24 -1.81 5.05
C PHE A 22 -0.79 -2.79 6.10
N GLN A 23 -2.11 -2.81 6.30
CA GLN A 23 -2.76 -3.68 7.27
C GLN A 23 -3.71 -4.64 6.55
N VAL A 24 -3.49 -5.95 6.74
CA VAL A 24 -4.32 -7.04 6.22
C VAL A 24 -5.24 -7.54 7.34
N GLY A 25 -6.46 -7.95 7.02
CA GLY A 25 -7.36 -8.57 8.02
C GLY A 25 -8.85 -8.24 7.89
N GLN A 26 -9.31 -7.67 6.77
CA GLN A 26 -10.73 -7.72 6.44
C GLN A 26 -11.11 -9.17 6.13
N PHE A 27 -12.29 -9.61 6.57
CA PHE A 27 -12.71 -11.03 6.49
C PHE A 27 -12.61 -11.62 5.06
N ASP A 28 -12.79 -10.79 4.04
CA ASP A 28 -12.77 -11.21 2.63
C ASP A 28 -11.40 -11.00 1.94
N THR A 29 -10.34 -10.65 2.67
CA THR A 29 -9.02 -10.43 2.05
C THR A 29 -8.41 -11.75 1.59
N THR A 30 -8.08 -11.85 0.31
CA THR A 30 -7.41 -12.99 -0.31
C THR A 30 -5.91 -12.72 -0.53
N ALA A 31 -5.15 -13.77 -0.88
CA ALA A 31 -3.75 -13.60 -1.28
C ALA A 31 -3.62 -12.71 -2.54
N ALA A 32 -4.54 -12.83 -3.49
CA ALA A 32 -4.55 -12.02 -4.70
C ALA A 32 -4.75 -10.53 -4.41
N ASP A 33 -5.51 -10.18 -3.36
CA ASP A 33 -5.68 -8.79 -2.95
C ASP A 33 -4.37 -8.21 -2.38
N VAL A 34 -3.61 -9.01 -1.65
CA VAL A 34 -2.29 -8.62 -1.10
C VAL A 34 -1.28 -8.45 -2.23
N ASP A 35 -1.25 -9.37 -3.19
CA ASP A 35 -0.39 -9.29 -4.37
C ASP A 35 -0.72 -8.04 -5.21
N THR A 36 -2.01 -7.78 -5.45
CA THR A 36 -2.49 -6.58 -6.16
C THR A 36 -2.04 -5.31 -5.43
N ALA A 37 -2.15 -5.26 -4.10
CA ALA A 37 -1.70 -4.09 -3.35
C ALA A 37 -0.18 -3.86 -3.47
N PHE A 38 0.62 -4.93 -3.46
CA PHE A 38 2.06 -4.84 -3.67
C PHE A 38 2.40 -4.33 -5.08
N GLU A 39 1.73 -4.84 -6.11
CA GLU A 39 1.88 -4.39 -7.50
C GLU A 39 1.58 -2.90 -7.63
N VAL A 40 0.44 -2.42 -7.12
CA VAL A 40 0.06 -1.00 -7.16
C VAL A 40 1.11 -0.12 -6.47
N VAL A 41 1.60 -0.52 -5.28
CA VAL A 41 2.62 0.27 -4.56
C VAL A 41 3.90 0.38 -5.39
N THR A 42 4.37 -0.73 -5.97
CA THR A 42 5.62 -0.75 -6.74
C THR A 42 5.50 -0.07 -8.10
N GLU A 43 4.34 -0.16 -8.76
CA GLU A 43 4.02 0.55 -9.99
C GLU A 43 4.11 2.07 -9.78
N ILE A 44 3.40 2.60 -8.76
CA ILE A 44 3.43 4.03 -8.44
C ILE A 44 4.85 4.48 -8.08
N ALA A 45 5.60 3.67 -7.32
CA ALA A 45 6.99 3.99 -6.98
C ALA A 45 7.89 4.10 -8.21
N ARG A 46 7.73 3.20 -9.21
CA ARG A 46 8.48 3.26 -10.47
C ARG A 46 8.13 4.48 -11.32
N GLY A 47 6.88 4.95 -11.26
CA GLY A 47 6.43 6.14 -11.99
C GLY A 47 6.83 7.49 -11.38
N LEU A 48 7.49 7.50 -10.22
CA LEU A 48 8.04 8.70 -9.58
C LEU A 48 9.50 9.02 -10.00
N GLY A 49 10.08 8.20 -10.87
CA GLY A 49 11.42 8.36 -11.43
C GLY A 49 11.47 9.22 -12.69
#